data_AF-A0A661EHU9-F1
#
_entry.id   AF-A0A661EHU9-F1
#
_cell.length_a   1.000
_cell.length_b   1.000
_cell.length_c   1.000
_cell.angle_alpha   90.00
_cell.angle_beta   90.00
_cell.angle_gamma   90.00
#
_symmetry.space_group_name_H-M   'P 1'
#
loop_
_entity.id
_entity.type
_entity.pdbx_description
1 polymer ?
#
loop_
_entity_poly.entity_id
_entity_poly.type
_entity_poly.pdbx_seq_one_letter_code
_entity_poly.pdbx_strand_id
1 'polypeptide(L)'
;MSKTLGVLALLIAIIALVIPGAGGYITVLVALLAIFSFGKGYSLGITAIIISIVNIAIISPMVWAMPLIGVALIVVQVVALVLLIVFNSMKSKPKKVIADDKK
;
A
#
# COMPACT_ATOMS: atom_id res chain seq x y z
N MET A 1 -2.25 15.85 7.32
CA MET A 1 -1.18 15.47 6.39
C MET A 1 -1.32 14.08 5.76
N SER A 2 -1.91 13.07 6.41
CA SER A 2 -1.93 11.69 5.87
C SER A 2 -2.79 11.45 4.61
N LYS A 3 -3.78 12.32 4.30
CA LYS A 3 -4.56 12.22 3.05
C LYS A 3 -3.71 12.49 1.81
N THR A 4 -2.85 13.51 1.87
CA THR A 4 -2.03 13.94 0.74
C THR A 4 -1.04 12.85 0.31
N LEU A 5 -0.47 12.13 1.28
CA LEU A 5 0.42 10.98 1.03
C LEU A 5 -0.31 9.80 0.38
N GLY A 6 -1.57 9.55 0.75
CA GLY A 6 -2.38 8.50 0.11
C GLY A 6 -2.78 8.84 -1.32
N VAL A 7 -3.12 10.10 -1.58
CA VAL A 7 -3.42 10.59 -2.93
C VAL A 7 -2.17 10.54 -3.81
N LEU A 8 -1.00 10.93 -3.28
CA LEU A 8 0.29 10.81 -3.96
C LEU A 8 0.62 9.35 -4.29
N ALA A 9 0.46 8.43 -3.33
CA ALA A 9 0.66 6.99 -3.57
C ALA A 9 -0.23 6.48 -4.70
N LEU A 10 -1.50 6.92 -4.72
CA LEU A 10 -2.47 6.51 -5.73
C LEU A 10 -2.15 7.08 -7.12
N LEU A 11 -1.77 8.36 -7.22
CA LEU A 11 -1.33 8.97 -8.48
C LEU A 11 -0.10 8.26 -9.05
N ILE A 12 0.89 7.98 -8.19
CA ILE A 12 2.11 7.28 -8.60
C ILE A 12 1.77 5.84 -9.04
N ALA A 13 0.85 5.15 -8.37
CA ALA A 13 0.40 3.82 -8.78
C ALA A 13 -0.29 3.82 -10.15
N ILE A 14 -1.10 4.85 -10.44
CA ILE A 14 -1.75 5.02 -11.75
C ILE A 14 -0.70 5.29 -12.84
N ILE A 15 0.28 6.15 -12.57
CA ILE A 15 1.37 6.45 -13.51
C ILE A 15 2.23 5.20 -13.76
N ALA A 16 2.47 4.39 -12.74
CA ALA A 16 3.22 3.13 -12.87
C ALA A 16 2.54 2.13 -13.82
N LEU A 17 1.21 2.21 -13.96
CA LEU A 17 0.39 1.38 -14.83
C LEU A 17 0.66 1.67 -16.33
N VAL A 18 1.05 2.91 -16.64
CA VAL A 18 1.32 3.37 -18.02
C VAL A 18 2.77 3.06 -18.44
N ILE A 19 3.69 2.84 -17.49
CA ILE A 19 5.11 2.58 -17.75
C ILE A 19 5.54 1.23 -17.14
N PRO A 20 5.22 0.09 -17.78
CA PRO A 20 5.46 -1.25 -17.25
C PRO A 20 6.94 -1.58 -16.98
N GLY A 21 7.86 -0.88 -17.64
CA GLY A 21 9.32 -1.05 -17.50
C GLY A 21 9.94 -0.32 -16.31
N ALA A 22 9.28 0.72 -15.78
CA ALA A 22 9.70 1.41 -14.56
C ALA A 22 8.95 0.89 -13.31
N GLY A 23 7.98 -0.02 -13.52
CA GLY A 23 7.07 -0.51 -12.49
C GLY A 23 7.79 -1.08 -11.26
N GLY A 24 8.89 -1.80 -11.42
CA GLY A 24 9.62 -2.39 -10.28
C GLY A 24 10.11 -1.36 -9.24
N TYR A 25 10.67 -0.23 -9.69
CA TYR A 25 11.16 0.81 -8.79
C TYR A 25 10.03 1.69 -8.25
N ILE A 26 9.04 2.00 -9.11
CA ILE A 26 7.91 2.84 -8.74
C ILE A 26 7.00 2.13 -7.74
N THR A 27 6.87 0.80 -7.83
CA THR A 27 6.04 0.02 -6.90
C THR A 27 6.61 0.02 -5.48
N VAL A 28 7.94 0.00 -5.30
CA VAL A 28 8.58 0.17 -3.99
C VAL A 28 8.28 1.56 -3.41
N LEU A 29 8.33 2.61 -4.23
CA LEU A 29 7.93 3.96 -3.82
C LEU A 29 6.46 4.02 -3.44
N VAL A 30 5.56 3.37 -4.19
CA VAL A 30 4.13 3.28 -3.86
C VAL A 30 3.93 2.60 -2.51
N ALA A 31 4.60 1.47 -2.26
CA ALA A 31 4.52 0.77 -0.98
C ALA A 31 4.98 1.65 0.19
N LEU A 32 6.12 2.34 0.05
CA LEU A 32 6.62 3.27 1.06
C LEU A 32 5.63 4.42 1.32
N LEU A 33 5.13 5.08 0.28
CA LEU A 33 4.15 6.16 0.44
C LEU A 33 2.82 5.66 1.01
N ALA A 34 2.38 4.46 0.63
CA ALA A 34 1.17 3.84 1.13
C ALA A 34 1.28 3.51 2.62
N ILE A 35 2.41 2.95 3.06
CA ILE A 35 2.69 2.73 4.49
C ILE A 35 2.51 4.05 5.23
N PHE A 36 3.10 5.17 4.78
CA PHE A 36 2.93 6.45 5.47
C PHE A 36 1.49 7.05 5.41
N SER A 37 0.55 6.47 4.67
CA SER A 37 -0.84 6.94 4.54
C SER A 37 -1.80 6.47 5.67
N PHE A 38 -1.32 6.43 6.90
CA PHE A 38 -2.13 5.99 8.05
C PHE A 38 -3.30 6.93 8.41
N GLY A 39 -4.47 6.36 8.75
CA GLY A 39 -5.66 7.09 9.20
C GLY A 39 -6.68 7.35 8.07
N LYS A 40 -7.12 8.60 7.85
CA LYS A 40 -8.13 8.93 6.81
C LYS A 40 -7.65 8.67 5.36
N GLY A 41 -6.35 8.41 5.14
CA GLY A 41 -5.78 8.04 3.84
C GLY A 41 -5.61 6.54 3.63
N TYR A 42 -5.95 5.73 4.64
CA TYR A 42 -5.74 4.27 4.67
C TYR A 42 -6.39 3.55 3.48
N SER A 43 -7.61 3.95 3.11
CA SER A 43 -8.31 3.38 1.96
C SER A 43 -7.58 3.67 0.65
N LEU A 44 -7.03 4.87 0.48
CA LEU A 44 -6.27 5.25 -0.71
C LEU A 44 -4.94 4.49 -0.79
N GLY A 45 -4.27 4.28 0.35
CA GLY A 45 -3.07 3.47 0.44
C GLY A 45 -3.31 2.01 0.05
N ILE A 46 -4.40 1.40 0.53
CA ILE A 46 -4.79 0.04 0.12
C ILE A 46 -5.06 -0.02 -1.38
N THR A 47 -5.87 0.90 -1.91
CA THR A 47 -6.19 0.91 -3.34
C THR A 47 -4.93 1.06 -4.19
N ALA A 48 -3.98 1.92 -3.79
CA ALA A 48 -2.70 2.07 -4.46
C ALA A 48 -1.87 0.77 -4.45
N ILE A 49 -1.81 0.06 -3.33
CA ILE A 49 -1.11 -1.24 -3.23
C ILE A 49 -1.78 -2.29 -4.10
N ILE A 50 -3.11 -2.36 -4.13
CA ILE A 50 -3.84 -3.32 -4.98
C ILE A 50 -3.54 -3.04 -6.46
N ILE A 51 -3.64 -1.78 -6.90
CA ILE A 51 -3.32 -1.39 -8.27
C ILE A 51 -1.87 -1.73 -8.62
N SER A 52 -0.94 -1.47 -7.68
CA SER A 52 0.49 -1.80 -7.79
C SER A 52 0.71 -3.31 -7.98
N ILE A 53 0.04 -4.16 -7.19
CA ILE A 53 0.13 -5.62 -7.31
C ILE A 53 -0.41 -6.11 -8.67
N VAL A 54 -1.58 -5.60 -9.10
CA VAL A 54 -2.19 -5.98 -10.39
C VAL A 54 -1.27 -5.57 -11.55
N ASN A 55 -0.66 -4.39 -11.47
CA ASN A 55 0.30 -3.92 -12.46
C ASN A 55 1.53 -4.84 -12.56
N ILE A 56 2.12 -5.22 -11.43
CA ILE A 56 3.26 -6.14 -11.40
C ILE A 56 2.86 -7.53 -11.92
N ALA A 57 1.74 -8.08 -11.44
CA ALA A 57 1.36 -9.47 -11.70
C ALA A 57 0.88 -9.72 -13.13
N ILE A 58 0.22 -8.75 -13.77
CA ILE A 58 -0.42 -8.95 -15.08
C ILE A 58 0.27 -8.17 -16.18
N ILE A 59 0.69 -6.93 -15.90
CA ILE A 59 1.07 -5.96 -16.94
C ILE A 59 2.58 -5.86 -17.11
N SER A 60 3.38 -6.12 -16.07
CA SER A 60 4.82 -5.90 -16.13
C SER A 60 5.56 -7.04 -16.86
N PRO A 61 6.20 -6.77 -18.01
CA PRO A 61 7.03 -7.74 -18.74
C PRO A 61 8.22 -8.22 -17.90
N MET A 62 8.62 -7.44 -16.90
CA MET A 62 9.77 -7.71 -16.04
C MET A 62 9.54 -8.94 -15.14
N VAL A 63 8.30 -9.20 -14.73
CA VAL A 63 7.95 -10.42 -13.96
C VAL A 63 8.03 -11.66 -14.84
N TRP A 64 7.65 -11.54 -16.11
CA TRP A 64 7.75 -12.63 -17.07
C TRP A 64 9.21 -12.90 -17.47
N ALA A 65 10.03 -11.85 -17.57
CA ALA A 65 11.46 -11.98 -17.88
C ALA A 65 12.28 -12.48 -16.68
N MET A 66 11.93 -12.07 -15.46
CA MET A 66 12.63 -12.43 -14.22
C MET A 66 11.63 -12.75 -13.10
N PRO A 67 11.07 -13.98 -13.09
CA PRO A 67 9.99 -14.35 -12.17
C PRO A 67 10.39 -14.28 -10.71
N LEU A 68 11.64 -14.61 -10.35
CA LEU A 68 12.12 -14.51 -8.98
C LEU A 68 12.03 -13.08 -8.43
N ILE A 69 12.44 -12.10 -9.23
CA ILE A 69 12.43 -10.68 -8.84
C ILE A 69 10.99 -10.17 -8.78
N GLY A 70 10.14 -10.58 -9.73
CA GLY A 70 8.72 -10.25 -9.70
C GLY A 70 8.01 -10.74 -8.44
N VAL A 71 8.25 -12.00 -8.04
CA VAL A 71 7.70 -12.57 -6.80
C VAL A 71 8.22 -11.81 -5.57
N ALA A 72 9.51 -11.48 -5.52
CA ALA A 72 10.07 -10.69 -4.42
C ALA A 72 9.39 -9.31 -4.29
N LEU A 73 9.13 -8.64 -5.41
CA LEU A 73 8.41 -7.35 -5.41
C LEU A 73 6.97 -7.48 -4.94
N ILE A 74 6.27 -8.55 -5.32
CA ILE A 74 4.91 -8.84 -4.82
C ILE A 74 4.95 -9.07 -3.31
N VAL A 75 5.93 -9.83 -2.80
CA VAL A 75 6.10 -10.06 -1.35
C VAL A 75 6.31 -8.73 -0.63
N VAL A 76 7.10 -7.81 -1.16
CA VAL A 76 7.28 -6.46 -0.58
C VAL A 76 5.96 -5.70 -0.50
N GLN A 77 5.11 -5.74 -1.53
CA GLN A 77 3.78 -5.11 -1.50
C GLN A 77 2.86 -5.74 -0.44
N VAL A 78 2.89 -7.07 -0.30
CA VAL A 78 2.11 -7.80 0.71
C VAL A 78 2.58 -7.42 2.11
N VAL A 79 3.89 -7.39 2.35
CA VAL A 79 4.47 -6.95 3.63
C VAL A 79 4.07 -5.49 3.92
N ALA A 80 4.12 -4.61 2.92
CA ALA A 80 3.69 -3.23 3.06
C ALA A 80 2.21 -3.12 3.43
N LEU A 81 1.34 -3.94 2.83
CA LEU A 81 -0.08 -4.03 3.16
C LEU A 81 -0.31 -4.49 4.61
N VAL A 82 0.40 -5.54 5.04
CA VAL A 82 0.31 -6.06 6.41
C VAL A 82 0.77 -5.03 7.42
N LEU A 83 1.91 -4.36 7.17
CA LEU A 83 2.36 -3.23 7.98
C LEU A 83 1.29 -2.15 8.02
N LEU A 84 0.66 -1.85 6.89
CA LEU A 84 -0.37 -0.83 6.80
C LEU A 84 -1.55 -1.16 7.75
N ILE A 85 -2.02 -2.41 7.70
CA ILE A 85 -3.09 -2.95 8.55
C ILE A 85 -2.70 -2.92 10.02
N VAL A 86 -1.49 -3.36 10.38
CA VAL A 86 -1.01 -3.43 11.77
C VAL A 86 -0.93 -2.04 12.39
N PHE A 87 -0.31 -1.08 11.70
CA PHE A 87 -0.21 0.31 12.17
C PHE A 87 -1.59 0.98 12.27
N ASN A 88 -2.51 0.71 11.34
CA ASN A 88 -3.88 1.21 11.46
C ASN A 88 -4.61 0.57 12.66
N SER A 89 -4.42 -0.72 12.90
CA SER A 89 -5.01 -1.44 14.04
C SER A 89 -4.48 -0.94 15.38
N MET A 90 -3.19 -0.60 15.47
CA MET A 90 -2.61 0.01 16.68
C MET A 90 -3.23 1.37 17.00
N LYS A 91 -3.50 2.18 15.98
CA LYS A 91 -4.11 3.51 16.15
C LYS A 91 -5.62 3.44 16.45
N SER A 92 -6.26 2.35 16.06
CA SER A 92 -7.70 2.12 16.20
C SER A 92 -8.08 1.52 17.55
N LYS A 93 -7.15 1.26 18.48
CA LYS A 93 -7.51 0.75 19.81
C LYS A 93 -8.55 1.70 20.41
N PRO A 94 -9.81 1.26 20.60
CA PRO A 94 -10.84 2.11 21.13
C PRO A 94 -10.40 2.55 22.52
N LYS A 95 -10.43 3.86 22.75
CA LYS A 95 -10.34 4.45 24.09
C LYS A 95 -11.26 3.62 24.96
N LYS A 96 -10.70 2.92 25.96
CA LYS A 96 -11.43 2.05 26.90
C LYS A 96 -12.79 2.67 27.19
N VAL A 97 -13.85 1.88 26.97
CA VAL A 97 -15.16 2.12 27.56
C VAL A 97 -14.97 2.07 29.07
N ILE A 98 -14.60 3.20 29.67
CA ILE A 98 -14.72 3.49 31.09
C ILE A 98 -15.92 4.43 31.18
N ALA A 99 -17.10 3.87 30.97
CA ALA A 99 -18.37 4.53 31.23
C ALA A 99 -19.43 3.43 31.20
N ASP A 100 -19.62 2.75 32.32
CA ASP A 100 -20.93 2.39 32.90
C ASP A 100 -20.74 1.36 34.02
N ASP A 101 -20.08 1.76 35.10
CA ASP A 101 -20.22 1.10 36.41
C ASP A 101 -20.41 2.19 37.47
N LYS A 102 -21.45 2.99 37.25
CA LYS A 102 -22.07 3.84 38.28
C LYS A 102 -23.57 3.81 38.09
N LYS A 103 -24.19 2.73 38.55
CA LYS A 103 -25.56 2.81 39.07
C LYS A 103 -25.82 1.74 40.12
#